data_AF-A0A2A3T048-F1
#
_entry.id   AF-A0A2A3T048-F1
#
_cell.length_a   1.000
_cell.length_b   1.000
_cell.length_c   1.000
_cell.angle_alpha   90.00
_cell.angle_beta   90.00
_cell.angle_gamma   90.00
#
_symmetry.space_group_name_H-M   'P 1'
#
loop_
_entity.id
_entity.type
_entity.pdbx_description
1 polymer ?
#
loop_
_entity_poly.entity_id
_entity_poly.type
_entity_poly.pdbx_seq_one_letter_code
_entity_poly.pdbx_strand_id
1 'polypeptide(L)'
;MVEQANPNLEAPPTSEDAPDQSDDGGQPEEVNWEERAKTAEAAVAGHESAITKLTSNVSTLEGRVRKQTDSDTLVAGFTDRLQGVEASVTAVARAMANDDLGTLGDEVTAIEQRTQAKTAATSRRTIAASLGQGLQDALQGSDGKPVFDLVNAPELESVRETWNLGLKQLDSSDTTERAEGRATLVQAISDAKTTALVAERATATELITKMEAEHKADRAKWAEENGVEDLSTGTPSSSAASLNGAKLEEGLGNGSIPMTAENQKKLEAFYRSEGFRR
;
A
#
# COMPACT_ATOMS: atom_id res chain seq x y z
N MET A 1 -29.83 60.44 12.97
CA MET A 1 -30.03 61.00 14.33
C MET A 1 -30.55 59.85 15.16
N VAL A 2 -29.71 59.17 15.95
CA VAL A 2 -29.07 59.63 17.21
C VAL A 2 -30.10 59.63 18.34
N GLU A 3 -29.78 58.84 19.38
CA GLU A 3 -30.17 59.00 20.80
C GLU A 3 -31.63 58.73 21.19
N GLN A 4 -31.96 58.22 22.37
CA GLN A 4 -31.25 58.05 23.66
C GLN A 4 -32.07 56.99 24.46
N ALA A 5 -31.44 56.06 25.19
CA ALA A 5 -31.13 56.12 26.64
C ALA A 5 -32.40 56.20 27.52
N ASN A 6 -32.60 55.52 28.66
CA ASN A 6 -31.80 54.86 29.69
C ASN A 6 -32.86 54.24 30.68
N PRO A 7 -32.62 53.80 31.94
CA PRO A 7 -31.41 53.33 32.64
C PRO A 7 -31.60 52.04 33.50
N ASN A 8 -30.47 51.42 33.83
CA ASN A 8 -29.99 50.88 35.13
C ASN A 8 -30.92 50.50 36.32
N LEU A 9 -30.38 49.57 37.16
CA LEU A 9 -30.73 49.11 38.53
C LEU A 9 -31.44 47.73 38.54
N GLU A 10 -31.01 46.65 39.21
CA GLU A 10 -30.16 46.44 40.40
C GLU A 10 -29.72 44.96 40.45
N ALA A 11 -28.59 44.67 41.08
CA ALA A 11 -28.27 43.37 41.70
C ALA A 11 -27.97 43.65 43.19
N PRO A 12 -27.86 42.66 44.13
CA PRO A 12 -28.25 41.25 44.16
C PRO A 12 -29.16 40.94 45.41
N PRO A 13 -29.40 39.66 45.80
CA PRO A 13 -28.75 39.24 47.05
C PRO A 13 -28.17 37.82 47.03
N THR A 14 -27.31 37.60 48.01
CA THR A 14 -26.43 36.47 48.31
C THR A 14 -27.11 35.31 49.04
N SER A 15 -26.44 34.15 48.92
CA SER A 15 -26.27 33.07 49.92
C SER A 15 -27.23 31.87 49.93
N GLU A 16 -26.57 30.72 49.91
CA GLU A 16 -26.94 29.44 50.54
C GLU A 16 -28.07 28.62 49.90
N ASP A 17 -27.69 27.79 48.92
CA ASP A 17 -27.88 26.34 49.03
C ASP A 17 -27.01 25.64 47.98
N ALA A 18 -25.93 25.00 48.44
CA ALA A 18 -25.07 24.16 47.62
C ALA A 18 -25.63 22.73 47.60
N PRO A 19 -25.91 22.13 46.44
CA PRO A 19 -25.80 20.69 46.32
C PRO A 19 -24.32 20.36 46.10
N ASP A 20 -23.79 19.68 47.11
CA ASP A 20 -22.56 18.91 47.15
C ASP A 20 -22.18 18.32 45.77
N GLN A 21 -21.14 18.89 45.14
CA GLN A 21 -20.42 18.23 44.05
C GLN A 21 -19.44 17.24 44.67
N SER A 22 -19.98 16.13 45.18
CA SER A 22 -19.21 14.93 45.44
C SER A 22 -18.88 14.28 44.10
N ASP A 23 -17.62 14.45 43.69
CA ASP A 23 -16.74 13.38 43.18
C ASP A 23 -17.45 12.16 42.56
N ASP A 24 -17.60 12.15 41.23
CA ASP A 24 -17.56 10.90 40.47
C ASP A 24 -16.29 10.94 39.62
N GLY A 25 -15.16 10.76 40.30
CA GLY A 25 -13.93 10.34 39.68
C GLY A 25 -14.21 9.13 38.81
N GLY A 26 -14.40 9.38 37.51
CA GLY A 26 -14.46 8.35 36.50
C GLY A 26 -13.22 7.49 36.64
N GLN A 27 -13.38 6.32 37.25
CA GLN A 27 -12.34 5.31 37.34
C GLN A 27 -11.82 5.10 35.91
N PRO A 28 -10.49 5.10 35.69
CA PRO A 28 -9.97 4.71 34.39
C PRO A 28 -10.51 3.30 34.12
N GLU A 29 -11.25 3.12 33.02
CA GLU A 29 -11.68 1.80 32.58
C GLU A 29 -10.44 0.90 32.63
N GLU A 30 -10.43 -0.09 33.53
CA GLU A 30 -9.38 -1.10 33.57
C GLU A 30 -9.44 -1.83 32.23
N VAL A 31 -8.59 -1.39 31.31
CA VAL A 31 -8.46 -2.01 29.99
C VAL A 31 -7.99 -3.43 30.23
N ASN A 32 -8.90 -4.39 30.02
CA ASN A 32 -8.57 -5.81 30.06
C ASN A 32 -7.68 -6.14 28.86
N TRP A 33 -6.37 -6.04 29.06
CA TRP A 33 -5.36 -6.23 28.02
C TRP A 33 -5.42 -7.62 27.39
N GLU A 34 -5.87 -8.62 28.14
CA GLU A 34 -5.99 -10.00 27.67
C GLU A 34 -7.17 -10.15 26.70
N GLU A 35 -8.27 -9.44 26.97
CA GLU A 35 -9.44 -9.39 26.08
C GLU A 35 -9.18 -8.52 24.84
N ARG A 36 -8.44 -7.41 24.98
CA ARG A 36 -7.95 -6.61 23.84
C ARG A 36 -6.99 -7.39 22.95
N ALA A 37 -6.04 -8.14 23.53
CA ALA A 37 -5.10 -8.96 22.77
C ALA A 37 -5.84 -10.04 21.98
N LYS A 38 -6.80 -10.73 22.61
CA LYS A 38 -7.62 -11.77 21.95
C LYS A 38 -8.50 -11.21 20.84
N THR A 39 -9.03 -10.00 21.03
CA THR A 39 -9.81 -9.28 20.01
C THR A 39 -8.93 -8.83 18.84
N ALA A 40 -7.70 -8.36 19.12
CA ALA A 40 -6.73 -7.99 18.11
C ALA A 40 -6.26 -9.21 17.30
N GLU A 41 -5.97 -10.35 17.94
CA GLU A 41 -5.63 -11.60 17.26
C GLU A 41 -6.77 -12.08 16.34
N ALA A 42 -8.02 -12.01 16.80
CA ALA A 42 -9.18 -12.34 15.98
C ALA A 42 -9.34 -11.38 14.78
N ALA A 43 -9.09 -10.09 14.98
CA ALA A 43 -9.11 -9.09 13.91
C ALA A 43 -7.99 -9.32 12.88
N VAL A 44 -6.77 -9.63 13.33
CA VAL A 44 -5.63 -9.96 12.46
C VAL A 44 -5.93 -11.21 11.62
N ALA A 45 -6.44 -12.29 12.23
CA ALA A 45 -6.84 -13.49 11.48
C ALA A 45 -7.97 -13.20 10.47
N GLY A 46 -8.92 -12.33 10.83
CA GLY A 46 -9.96 -11.85 9.93
C GLY A 46 -9.40 -11.08 8.73
N HIS A 47 -8.44 -10.19 8.98
CA HIS A 47 -7.77 -9.40 7.94
C HIS A 47 -6.92 -10.28 7.02
N GLU A 48 -6.17 -11.26 7.54
CA GLU A 48 -5.41 -12.22 6.73
C GLU A 48 -6.31 -13.03 5.79
N SER A 49 -7.46 -13.49 6.28
CA SER A 49 -8.46 -14.19 5.47
C SER A 49 -9.03 -13.28 4.37
N ALA A 50 -9.33 -12.02 4.70
CA ALA A 50 -9.83 -11.04 3.75
C ALA A 50 -8.79 -10.72 2.68
N ILE A 51 -7.51 -10.52 3.05
CA ILE A 51 -6.40 -10.27 2.14
C ILE A 51 -6.20 -11.46 1.19
N THR A 52 -6.25 -12.69 1.70
CA THR A 52 -6.12 -13.89 0.87
C THR A 52 -7.25 -13.98 -0.17
N LYS A 53 -8.50 -13.71 0.23
CA LYS A 53 -9.65 -13.65 -0.69
C LYS A 53 -9.51 -12.53 -1.71
N LEU A 54 -9.09 -11.34 -1.28
CA LEU A 54 -8.87 -10.21 -2.17
C LEU A 54 -7.79 -10.53 -3.21
N THR A 55 -6.70 -11.16 -2.77
CA THR A 55 -5.59 -11.57 -3.65
C THR A 55 -6.05 -12.57 -4.71
N SER A 56 -6.87 -13.56 -4.33
CA SER A 56 -7.47 -14.51 -5.26
C SER A 56 -8.42 -13.85 -6.26
N ASN A 57 -9.25 -12.91 -5.79
CA ASN A 57 -10.18 -12.15 -6.64
C ASN A 57 -9.43 -11.24 -7.62
N VAL A 58 -8.36 -10.58 -7.18
CA VAL A 58 -7.48 -9.74 -8.02
C VAL A 58 -6.81 -10.60 -9.09
N SER A 59 -6.21 -11.74 -8.72
CA SER A 59 -5.60 -12.68 -9.69
C SER A 59 -6.60 -13.15 -10.75
N THR A 60 -7.84 -13.43 -10.34
CA THR A 60 -8.93 -13.83 -11.26
C THR A 60 -9.34 -12.68 -12.19
N LEU A 61 -9.43 -11.46 -11.67
CA LEU A 61 -9.75 -10.25 -12.44
C LEU A 61 -8.64 -9.91 -13.43
N GLU A 62 -7.37 -9.96 -13.00
CA GLU A 62 -6.20 -9.81 -13.87
C GLU A 62 -6.23 -10.83 -15.02
N GLY A 63 -6.55 -12.10 -14.72
CA GLY A 63 -6.71 -13.13 -15.74
C GLY A 63 -7.83 -12.82 -16.75
N ARG A 64 -8.95 -12.26 -16.28
CA ARG A 64 -10.06 -11.81 -17.15
C ARG A 64 -9.66 -10.62 -18.02
N VAL A 65 -8.99 -9.63 -17.44
CA VAL A 65 -8.54 -8.42 -18.14
C VAL A 65 -7.50 -8.78 -19.22
N ARG A 66 -6.57 -9.70 -18.93
CA ARG A 66 -5.63 -10.24 -19.93
C ARG A 66 -6.40 -10.91 -21.08
N LYS A 67 -7.35 -11.81 -20.79
CA LYS A 67 -8.18 -12.46 -21.82
C LYS A 67 -9.00 -11.47 -22.64
N GLN A 68 -9.51 -10.41 -22.02
CA GLN A 68 -10.26 -9.37 -22.72
C GLN A 68 -9.33 -8.57 -23.64
N THR A 69 -8.16 -8.18 -23.17
CA THR A 69 -7.14 -7.49 -23.98
C THR A 69 -6.67 -8.34 -25.15
N ASP A 70 -6.49 -9.65 -24.94
CA ASP A 70 -6.18 -10.60 -26.00
C ASP A 70 -7.33 -10.69 -27.02
N SER A 71 -8.58 -10.70 -26.54
CA SER A 71 -9.77 -10.70 -27.40
C SER A 71 -9.88 -9.41 -28.23
N ASP A 72 -9.67 -8.24 -27.63
CA ASP A 72 -9.70 -6.95 -28.32
C ASP A 72 -8.58 -6.87 -29.37
N THR A 73 -7.41 -7.41 -29.05
CA THR A 73 -6.29 -7.52 -30.00
C THR A 73 -6.63 -8.46 -31.16
N LEU A 74 -7.30 -9.58 -30.90
CA LEU A 74 -7.76 -10.51 -31.93
C LEU A 74 -8.82 -9.86 -32.84
N VAL A 75 -9.81 -9.17 -32.25
CA VAL A 75 -10.88 -8.47 -33.00
C VAL A 75 -10.28 -7.40 -33.92
N ALA A 76 -9.36 -6.58 -33.40
CA ALA A 76 -8.67 -5.58 -34.21
C ALA A 76 -7.91 -6.22 -35.39
N GLY A 77 -7.22 -7.34 -35.14
CA GLY A 77 -6.54 -8.10 -36.19
C GLY A 77 -7.49 -8.73 -37.22
N PHE A 78 -8.69 -9.15 -36.82
CA PHE A 78 -9.72 -9.64 -37.74
C PHE A 78 -10.22 -8.53 -38.66
N THR A 79 -10.46 -7.32 -38.15
CA THR A 79 -10.86 -6.17 -38.96
C THR A 79 -9.81 -5.81 -40.01
N ASP A 80 -8.53 -5.79 -39.62
CA ASP A 80 -7.43 -5.51 -40.56
C ASP A 80 -7.33 -6.59 -41.65
N ARG A 81 -7.48 -7.87 -41.29
CA ARG A 81 -7.52 -8.99 -42.25
C ARG A 81 -8.71 -8.92 -43.21
N LEU A 82 -9.90 -8.56 -42.72
CA LEU A 82 -11.09 -8.39 -43.56
C LEU A 82 -10.89 -7.28 -44.59
N GLN A 83 -10.32 -6.15 -44.18
CA GLN A 83 -9.95 -5.07 -45.12
C GLN A 83 -8.94 -5.52 -46.17
N GLY A 84 -7.97 -6.36 -45.78
CA GLY A 84 -7.03 -6.98 -46.73
C GLY A 84 -7.73 -7.87 -47.74
N VAL A 85 -8.67 -8.71 -47.30
CA VAL A 85 -9.48 -9.57 -48.19
C VAL A 85 -10.33 -8.74 -49.14
N GLU A 86 -11.01 -7.69 -48.64
CA GLU A 86 -11.78 -6.76 -49.49
C GLU A 86 -10.91 -6.07 -50.53
N ALA A 87 -9.70 -5.64 -50.14
CA ALA A 87 -8.72 -5.07 -51.06
C ALA A 87 -8.26 -6.08 -52.13
N SER A 88 -7.99 -7.33 -51.74
CA SER A 88 -7.64 -8.40 -52.69
C SER A 88 -8.79 -8.71 -53.65
N VAL A 89 -10.04 -8.77 -53.17
CA VAL A 89 -11.22 -8.96 -54.02
C VAL A 89 -11.39 -7.80 -55.00
N THR A 90 -11.14 -6.56 -54.54
CA THR A 90 -11.19 -5.37 -55.39
C THR A 90 -10.08 -5.40 -56.46
N ALA A 91 -8.87 -5.84 -56.11
CA ALA A 91 -7.77 -6.02 -57.05
C ALA A 91 -8.10 -7.08 -58.11
N VAL A 92 -8.67 -8.22 -57.72
CA VAL A 92 -9.15 -9.27 -58.65
C VAL A 92 -10.20 -8.71 -59.60
N ALA A 93 -11.22 -8.00 -59.08
CA ALA A 93 -12.27 -7.41 -59.91
C ALA A 93 -11.71 -6.38 -60.91
N ARG A 94 -10.73 -5.58 -60.49
CA ARG A 94 -10.05 -4.60 -61.35
C ARG A 94 -9.21 -5.28 -62.43
N ALA A 95 -8.43 -6.29 -62.07
CA ALA A 95 -7.61 -7.05 -63.02
C ALA A 95 -8.47 -7.74 -64.08
N MET A 96 -9.61 -8.31 -63.68
CA MET A 96 -10.58 -8.89 -64.61
C MET A 96 -11.23 -7.84 -65.52
N ALA A 97 -11.55 -6.65 -65.00
CA ALA A 97 -12.17 -5.57 -65.79
C ALA A 97 -11.20 -4.96 -66.81
N ASN A 98 -9.90 -4.95 -66.51
CA ASN A 98 -8.87 -4.32 -67.33
C ASN A 98 -8.04 -5.33 -68.16
N ASP A 99 -8.35 -6.62 -68.07
CA ASP A 99 -7.59 -7.73 -68.67
C ASP A 99 -6.10 -7.75 -68.26
N ASP A 100 -5.80 -7.22 -67.06
CA ASP A 100 -4.45 -7.06 -66.51
C ASP A 100 -4.18 -8.13 -65.45
N LEU A 101 -4.24 -9.39 -65.86
CA LEU A 101 -4.02 -10.53 -64.99
C LEU A 101 -2.53 -10.79 -64.71
N GLY A 102 -1.63 -10.18 -65.49
CA GLY A 102 -0.19 -10.38 -65.39
C GLY A 102 0.42 -9.86 -64.09
N THR A 103 -0.14 -8.79 -63.52
CA THR A 103 0.35 -8.16 -62.28
C THR A 103 -0.50 -8.49 -61.04
N LEU A 104 -1.62 -9.22 -61.21
CA LEU A 104 -2.56 -9.50 -60.13
C LEU A 104 -1.91 -10.24 -58.95
N GLY A 105 -1.00 -11.18 -59.23
CA GLY A 105 -0.27 -11.91 -58.19
C GLY A 105 0.61 -11.01 -57.32
N ASP A 106 1.29 -10.05 -57.94
CA ASP A 106 2.14 -9.08 -57.24
C ASP A 106 1.28 -8.08 -56.43
N GLU A 107 0.15 -7.63 -56.98
CA GLU A 107 -0.78 -6.72 -56.28
C GLU A 107 -1.39 -7.40 -55.05
N VAL A 108 -1.85 -8.66 -55.16
CA VAL A 108 -2.39 -9.44 -54.04
C VAL A 108 -1.31 -9.69 -52.98
N THR A 109 -0.09 -10.08 -53.39
CA THR A 109 1.03 -10.28 -52.46
C THR A 109 1.36 -8.99 -51.70
N ALA A 110 1.37 -7.84 -52.38
CA ALA A 110 1.61 -6.54 -51.75
C ALA A 110 0.49 -6.16 -50.76
N ILE A 111 -0.77 -6.48 -51.08
CA ILE A 111 -1.92 -6.28 -50.18
C ILE A 111 -1.78 -7.14 -48.92
N GLU A 112 -1.41 -8.41 -49.07
CA GLU A 112 -1.22 -9.33 -47.94
C GLU A 112 -0.08 -8.86 -47.02
N GLN A 113 1.07 -8.48 -47.58
CA GLN A 113 2.20 -7.96 -46.81
C GLN A 113 1.82 -6.69 -46.05
N ARG A 114 1.13 -5.75 -46.70
CA ARG A 114 0.65 -4.52 -46.05
C ARG A 114 -0.33 -4.84 -44.92
N THR A 115 -1.23 -5.79 -45.13
CA THR A 115 -2.23 -6.21 -44.13
C THR A 115 -1.57 -6.86 -42.92
N GLN A 116 -0.58 -7.74 -43.14
CA GLN A 116 0.18 -8.36 -42.06
C GLN A 116 0.97 -7.32 -41.25
N ALA A 117 1.65 -6.39 -41.93
CA ALA A 117 2.40 -5.31 -41.28
C ALA A 117 1.48 -4.41 -40.44
N LYS A 118 0.30 -4.05 -40.98
CA LYS A 118 -0.71 -3.25 -40.27
C LYS A 118 -1.23 -3.97 -39.02
N THR A 119 -1.64 -5.23 -39.17
CA THR A 119 -2.13 -6.06 -38.05
C THR A 119 -1.09 -6.15 -36.94
N ALA A 120 0.18 -6.39 -37.29
CA ALA A 120 1.26 -6.48 -36.33
C ALA A 120 1.51 -5.14 -35.62
N ALA A 121 1.47 -4.01 -36.34
CA ALA A 121 1.61 -2.68 -35.76
C ALA A 121 0.45 -2.33 -34.80
N THR A 122 -0.78 -2.63 -35.18
CA THR A 122 -1.96 -2.46 -34.31
C THR A 122 -1.81 -3.26 -33.03
N SER A 123 -1.44 -4.55 -33.14
CA SER A 123 -1.21 -5.40 -31.98
C SER A 123 -0.14 -4.84 -31.04
N ARG A 124 1.02 -4.43 -31.58
CA ARG A 124 2.10 -3.82 -30.79
C ARG A 124 1.63 -2.58 -30.02
N ARG A 125 0.87 -1.71 -30.69
CA ARG A 125 0.32 -0.50 -30.07
C ARG A 125 -0.66 -0.82 -28.94
N THR A 126 -1.53 -1.82 -29.12
CA THR A 126 -2.45 -2.26 -28.07
C THR A 126 -1.71 -2.79 -26.84
N ILE A 127 -0.67 -3.59 -27.06
CA ILE A 127 0.17 -4.12 -25.97
C ILE A 127 0.87 -2.99 -25.22
N ALA A 128 1.51 -2.07 -25.95
CA ALA A 128 2.20 -0.94 -25.34
C ALA A 128 1.25 -0.04 -24.55
N ALA A 129 0.02 0.18 -25.05
CA ALA A 129 -1.01 0.94 -24.35
C ALA A 129 -1.49 0.23 -23.07
N SER A 130 -1.77 -1.07 -23.15
CA SER A 130 -2.21 -1.88 -22.00
C SER A 130 -1.14 -1.92 -20.90
N LEU A 131 0.11 -2.20 -21.27
CA LEU A 131 1.23 -2.20 -20.33
C LEU A 131 1.53 -0.78 -19.82
N GLY A 132 1.33 0.25 -20.64
CA GLY A 132 1.51 1.64 -20.24
C GLY A 132 0.52 2.07 -19.16
N GLN A 133 -0.73 1.59 -19.24
CA GLN A 133 -1.69 1.73 -18.14
C GLN A 133 -1.21 0.98 -16.89
N GLY A 134 -0.74 -0.26 -17.05
CA GLY A 134 -0.17 -1.03 -15.93
C GLY A 134 1.02 -0.33 -15.25
N LEU A 135 1.85 0.40 -15.99
CA LEU A 135 2.94 1.21 -15.45
C LEU A 135 2.40 2.40 -14.63
N GLN A 136 1.33 3.06 -15.09
CA GLN A 136 0.69 4.13 -14.34
C GLN A 136 0.03 3.62 -13.06
N ASP A 137 -0.65 2.48 -13.15
CA ASP A 137 -1.32 1.84 -12.01
C ASP A 137 -0.29 1.37 -10.96
N ALA A 138 0.88 0.89 -11.39
CA ALA A 138 1.97 0.50 -10.49
C ALA A 138 2.55 1.66 -9.66
N LEU A 139 2.33 2.91 -10.10
CA LEU A 139 2.76 4.12 -9.41
C LEU A 139 1.64 4.77 -8.59
N GLN A 140 0.43 4.20 -8.58
CA GLN A 140 -0.62 4.65 -7.68
C GLN A 140 -0.35 4.15 -6.26
N GLY A 141 -0.44 5.08 -5.32
CA GLY A 141 -0.32 4.78 -3.90
C GLY A 141 -1.63 4.22 -3.33
N SER A 142 -1.56 3.80 -2.08
CA SER A 142 -2.69 3.25 -1.33
C SER A 142 -3.92 4.16 -1.21
N ASP A 143 -3.74 5.48 -1.37
CA ASP A 143 -4.80 6.49 -1.37
C ASP A 143 -5.37 6.80 -2.77
N GLY A 144 -4.92 6.08 -3.79
CA GLY A 144 -5.31 6.26 -5.20
C GLY A 144 -4.65 7.48 -5.86
N LYS A 145 -3.73 8.17 -5.19
CA LYS A 145 -2.94 9.25 -5.79
C LYS A 145 -1.61 8.70 -6.30
N PRO A 146 -1.03 9.27 -7.37
CA PRO A 146 0.29 8.86 -7.82
C PRO A 146 1.35 9.14 -6.75
N VAL A 147 2.14 8.12 -6.41
CA VAL A 147 3.32 8.25 -5.52
C VAL A 147 4.40 9.08 -6.20
N PHE A 148 4.57 8.87 -7.50
CA PHE A 148 5.55 9.56 -8.32
C PHE A 148 4.93 10.05 -9.63
N ASP A 149 5.43 11.17 -10.13
CA ASP A 149 5.19 11.56 -11.52
C ASP A 149 6.07 10.72 -12.45
N LEU A 150 5.44 9.93 -13.32
CA LEU A 150 6.12 9.02 -14.23
C LEU A 150 7.13 9.75 -15.13
N VAL A 151 6.89 11.01 -15.48
CA VAL A 151 7.72 11.76 -16.43
C VAL A 151 8.93 12.39 -15.77
N ASN A 152 8.74 13.09 -14.64
CA ASN A 152 9.79 13.94 -14.09
C ASN A 152 10.45 13.41 -12.81
N ALA A 153 9.89 12.37 -12.16
CA ALA A 153 10.47 11.84 -10.94
C ALA A 153 11.86 11.22 -11.22
N PRO A 154 12.95 11.70 -10.59
CA PRO A 154 14.29 11.18 -10.83
C PRO A 154 14.44 9.72 -10.38
N GLU A 155 13.67 9.28 -9.38
CA GLU A 155 13.64 7.91 -8.87
C GLU A 155 13.20 6.90 -9.95
N LEU A 156 12.48 7.37 -10.96
CA LEU A 156 11.96 6.56 -12.06
C LEU A 156 12.82 6.61 -13.34
N GLU A 157 14.02 7.19 -13.30
CA GLU A 157 14.85 7.29 -14.51
C GLU A 157 15.20 5.92 -15.09
N SER A 158 15.68 4.98 -14.26
CA SER A 158 16.00 3.62 -14.70
C SER A 158 14.76 2.85 -15.20
N VAL A 159 13.59 3.12 -14.61
CA VAL A 159 12.30 2.59 -15.08
C VAL A 159 11.98 3.12 -16.47
N ARG A 160 12.14 4.42 -16.72
CA ARG A 160 11.92 5.03 -18.03
C ARG A 160 12.89 4.49 -19.09
N GLU A 161 14.17 4.33 -18.75
CA GLU A 161 15.17 3.73 -19.64
C GLU A 161 14.78 2.30 -20.03
N THR A 162 14.43 1.47 -19.05
CA THR A 162 14.00 0.08 -19.26
C THR A 162 12.72 0.01 -20.09
N TRP A 163 11.76 0.90 -19.80
CA TRP A 163 10.53 1.02 -20.57
C TRP A 163 10.79 1.36 -22.04
N ASN A 164 11.63 2.37 -22.29
CA ASN A 164 11.99 2.78 -23.65
C ASN A 164 12.74 1.69 -24.41
N LEU A 165 13.62 0.94 -23.73
CA LEU A 165 14.28 -0.23 -24.31
C LEU A 165 13.26 -1.30 -24.70
N GLY A 166 12.30 -1.60 -23.82
CA GLY A 166 11.23 -2.55 -24.10
C GLY A 166 10.35 -2.15 -25.29
N LEU A 167 10.02 -0.86 -25.43
CA LEU A 167 9.29 -0.34 -26.59
C LEU A 167 10.08 -0.52 -27.90
N LYS A 168 11.38 -0.21 -27.87
CA LYS A 168 12.26 -0.38 -29.03
C LYS A 168 12.36 -1.84 -29.46
N GLN A 169 12.53 -2.75 -28.52
CA GLN A 169 12.57 -4.20 -28.76
C GLN A 169 11.23 -4.72 -29.28
N LEU A 170 10.11 -4.22 -28.74
CA LEU A 170 8.77 -4.58 -29.20
C LEU A 170 8.56 -4.21 -30.68
N ASP A 171 9.12 -3.09 -31.13
CA ASP A 171 9.05 -2.66 -32.53
C ASP A 171 10.03 -3.38 -33.48
N SER A 172 10.90 -4.26 -32.97
CA SER A 172 11.80 -5.05 -33.80
C SER A 172 11.05 -5.96 -34.78
N SER A 173 11.63 -6.16 -35.96
CA SER A 173 11.19 -7.16 -36.94
C SER A 173 11.49 -8.59 -36.49
N ASP A 174 12.50 -8.79 -35.63
CA ASP A 174 12.87 -10.08 -35.07
C ASP A 174 11.83 -10.55 -34.04
N THR A 175 11.38 -11.80 -34.16
CA THR A 175 10.35 -12.37 -33.27
C THR A 175 10.84 -12.61 -31.85
N THR A 176 12.12 -12.93 -31.67
CA THR A 176 12.75 -13.18 -30.38
C THR A 176 12.94 -11.88 -29.63
N GLU A 177 13.53 -10.88 -30.29
CA GLU A 177 13.71 -9.54 -29.71
C GLU A 177 12.38 -8.91 -29.33
N ARG A 178 11.32 -9.15 -30.13
CA ARG A 178 9.97 -8.71 -29.80
C ARG A 178 9.39 -9.38 -28.54
N ALA A 179 9.65 -10.68 -28.36
CA ALA A 179 9.22 -11.40 -27.17
C ALA A 179 9.97 -10.90 -25.92
N GLU A 180 11.27 -10.66 -26.05
CA GLU A 180 12.09 -10.02 -25.02
C GLU A 180 11.59 -8.62 -24.69
N GLY A 181 11.22 -7.81 -25.67
CA GLY A 181 10.67 -6.48 -25.46
C GLY A 181 9.43 -6.46 -24.57
N ARG A 182 8.53 -7.46 -24.71
CA ARG A 182 7.40 -7.59 -23.79
C ARG A 182 7.84 -7.90 -22.36
N ALA A 183 8.81 -8.80 -22.18
CA ALA A 183 9.35 -9.12 -20.87
C ALA A 183 10.03 -7.90 -20.24
N THR A 184 10.79 -7.13 -21.01
CA THR A 184 11.43 -5.88 -20.59
C THR A 184 10.40 -4.84 -20.14
N LEU A 185 9.27 -4.69 -20.85
CA LEU A 185 8.18 -3.80 -20.43
C LEU A 185 7.55 -4.25 -19.10
N VAL A 186 7.34 -5.55 -18.90
CA VAL A 186 6.83 -6.09 -17.64
C VAL A 186 7.84 -5.87 -16.50
N GLN A 187 9.13 -6.01 -16.78
CA GLN A 187 10.19 -5.72 -15.81
C GLN A 187 10.14 -4.27 -15.34
N ALA A 188 10.02 -3.30 -16.27
CA ALA A 188 9.90 -1.89 -15.93
C ALA A 188 8.69 -1.61 -15.00
N ILE A 189 7.54 -2.27 -15.22
CA ILE A 189 6.37 -2.15 -14.34
C ILE A 189 6.67 -2.69 -12.93
N SER A 190 7.35 -3.83 -12.84
CA SER A 190 7.76 -4.42 -11.56
C SER A 190 8.72 -3.51 -10.79
N ASP A 191 9.67 -2.90 -11.50
CA ASP A 191 10.66 -1.98 -10.91
C ASP A 191 9.99 -0.67 -10.46
N ALA A 192 9.04 -0.16 -11.24
CA ALA A 192 8.21 0.99 -10.87
C ALA A 192 7.43 0.72 -9.57
N LYS A 193 6.76 -0.44 -9.49
CA LYS A 193 6.02 -0.86 -8.28
C LYS A 193 6.93 -0.97 -7.07
N THR A 194 8.10 -1.57 -7.24
CA THR A 194 9.08 -1.72 -6.16
C THR A 194 9.53 -0.35 -5.65
N THR A 195 9.80 0.58 -6.57
CA THR A 195 10.21 1.95 -6.25
C THR A 195 9.11 2.71 -5.49
N ALA A 196 7.85 2.62 -5.95
CA ALA A 196 6.70 3.20 -5.28
C ALA A 196 6.52 2.65 -3.86
N LEU A 197 6.58 1.31 -3.68
CA LEU A 197 6.46 0.67 -2.38
C LEU A 197 7.56 1.08 -1.39
N VAL A 198 8.78 1.28 -1.86
CA VAL A 198 9.88 1.75 -1.01
C VAL A 198 9.60 3.17 -0.51
N ALA A 199 9.12 4.06 -1.39
CA ALA A 199 8.77 5.43 -1.02
C ALA A 199 7.60 5.48 -0.03
N GLU A 200 6.53 4.72 -0.28
CA GLU A 200 5.40 4.63 0.64
C GLU A 200 5.83 4.11 2.02
N ARG A 201 6.67 3.06 2.07
CA ARG A 201 7.19 2.55 3.33
C ARG A 201 8.00 3.60 4.08
N ALA A 202 8.83 4.38 3.40
CA ALA A 202 9.59 5.46 4.02
C ALA A 202 8.65 6.49 4.67
N THR A 203 7.59 6.91 3.97
CA THR A 203 6.59 7.84 4.53
C THR A 203 5.83 7.25 5.71
N ALA A 204 5.46 5.96 5.65
CA ALA A 204 4.78 5.27 6.73
C ALA A 204 5.67 5.16 7.98
N THR A 205 6.95 4.82 7.81
CA THR A 205 7.93 4.79 8.90
C THR A 205 8.07 6.16 9.55
N GLU A 206 8.17 7.24 8.77
CA GLU A 206 8.27 8.60 9.29
C GLU A 206 7.03 8.98 10.13
N LEU A 207 5.82 8.65 9.65
CA LEU A 207 4.58 8.87 10.40
C LEU A 207 4.54 8.10 11.71
N ILE A 208 4.96 6.83 11.71
CA ILE A 208 5.03 6.01 12.91
C ILE A 208 6.00 6.61 13.92
N THR A 209 7.22 6.97 13.49
CA THR A 209 8.22 7.59 14.36
C THR A 209 7.73 8.91 14.95
N LYS A 210 7.00 9.71 14.16
CA LYS A 210 6.39 10.96 14.65
C LYS A 210 5.32 10.70 15.71
N MET A 211 4.41 9.76 15.47
CA MET A 211 3.37 9.39 16.46
C MET A 211 3.98 8.85 17.75
N GLU A 212 5.04 8.03 17.66
CA GLU A 212 5.75 7.53 18.84
C GLU A 212 6.39 8.66 19.65
N ALA A 213 6.97 9.65 18.98
CA ALA A 213 7.53 10.84 19.63
C ALA A 213 6.45 11.69 20.31
N GLU A 214 5.31 11.91 19.65
CA GLU A 214 4.15 12.62 20.20
C GLU A 214 3.59 11.88 21.44
N HIS A 215 3.34 10.57 21.35
CA HIS A 215 2.89 9.75 22.47
C HIS A 215 3.89 9.72 23.63
N LYS A 216 5.19 9.80 23.35
CA LYS A 216 6.22 9.90 24.40
C LYS A 216 6.16 11.26 25.08
N ALA A 217 6.01 12.34 24.33
CA ALA A 217 5.88 13.70 24.88
C ALA A 217 4.60 13.86 25.71
N ASP A 218 3.48 13.31 25.26
CA ASP A 218 2.21 13.36 25.99
C ASP A 218 2.27 12.55 27.29
N ARG A 219 2.90 11.36 27.26
CA ARG A 219 3.17 10.59 28.49
C ARG A 219 4.06 11.34 29.47
N ALA A 220 5.09 12.03 29.00
CA ALA A 220 5.96 12.83 29.86
C ALA A 220 5.20 14.01 30.51
N LYS A 221 4.33 14.69 29.77
CA LYS A 221 3.46 15.75 30.33
C LYS A 221 2.48 15.20 31.36
N TRP A 222 1.80 14.09 31.05
CA TRP A 222 0.87 13.45 31.99
C TRP A 222 1.59 13.02 33.29
N ALA A 223 2.80 12.48 33.16
CA ALA A 223 3.65 12.09 34.28
C ALA A 223 4.01 13.30 35.17
N GLU A 224 4.39 14.43 34.58
CA GLU A 224 4.66 15.69 35.29
C GLU A 224 3.39 16.23 35.99
N GLU A 225 2.25 16.24 35.30
CA GLU A 225 0.97 16.74 35.83
C GLU A 225 0.43 15.87 36.98
N ASN A 226 0.67 14.56 36.95
CA ASN A 226 0.16 13.60 37.95
C ASN A 226 1.21 13.24 39.01
N GLY A 227 2.39 13.86 38.97
CA GLY A 227 3.47 13.60 39.94
C GLY A 227 4.00 12.16 39.91
N VAL A 228 3.83 11.46 38.78
CA VAL A 228 4.36 10.10 38.57
C VAL A 228 5.72 10.26 37.90
N GLU A 229 6.81 9.83 38.56
CA GLU A 229 8.13 9.82 37.92
C GLU A 229 8.11 8.90 36.67
N ASP A 230 8.65 9.42 35.55
CA ASP A 230 8.76 8.69 34.28
C ASP A 230 9.71 7.48 34.43
N LEU A 231 9.13 6.32 34.75
CA LEU A 231 9.81 5.03 34.80
C LEU A 231 10.24 4.51 33.40
N SER A 232 9.84 5.18 32.31
CA SER A 232 10.15 4.77 30.93
C SER A 232 11.34 5.50 30.32
N THR A 233 11.75 6.66 30.84
CA THR A 233 12.99 7.33 30.45
C THR A 233 14.05 7.15 31.52
N GLY A 234 14.61 5.93 31.59
CA GLY A 234 15.70 5.62 32.49
C GLY A 234 16.89 6.56 32.33
N THR A 235 16.97 7.57 33.19
CA THR A 235 18.25 8.04 33.70
C THR A 235 18.44 7.26 35.00
N PRO A 236 19.50 6.44 35.15
CA PRO A 236 19.67 5.66 36.36
C PRO A 236 19.95 6.63 37.51
N SER A 237 18.90 6.99 38.26
CA SER A 237 19.04 7.69 39.52
C SER A 237 19.78 6.76 40.46
N SER A 238 20.97 7.18 40.88
CA SER A 238 21.89 6.45 41.75
C SER A 238 21.36 6.17 43.16
N SER A 239 20.08 6.42 43.43
CA SER A 239 19.40 6.08 44.69
C SER A 239 18.21 5.13 44.52
N ALA A 240 17.82 4.76 43.30
CA ALA A 240 16.85 3.69 43.09
C ALA A 240 17.62 2.36 43.01
N ALA A 241 17.64 1.64 44.13
CA ALA A 241 18.22 0.31 44.19
C ALA A 241 17.64 -0.55 43.07
N SER A 242 18.44 -0.85 42.05
CA SER A 242 18.08 -1.75 40.97
C SER A 242 17.60 -3.05 41.59
N LEU A 243 16.32 -3.39 41.37
CA LEU A 243 15.78 -4.70 41.66
C LEU A 243 16.43 -5.69 40.70
N ASN A 244 17.62 -6.16 41.04
CA ASN A 244 18.24 -7.29 40.37
C ASN A 244 17.56 -8.59 40.84
N GLY A 245 17.52 -9.61 39.98
CA GLY A 245 16.86 -10.89 40.28
C GLY A 245 17.33 -11.52 41.61
N ALA A 246 18.57 -11.26 42.02
CA ALA A 246 19.12 -11.70 43.30
C ALA A 246 18.39 -11.11 44.52
N LYS A 247 17.99 -9.83 44.50
CA LYS A 247 17.21 -9.21 45.60
C LYS A 247 15.75 -9.65 45.64
N LEU A 248 15.17 -10.01 44.48
CA LEU A 248 13.83 -10.59 44.41
C LEU A 248 13.81 -12.02 44.97
N GLU A 249 14.83 -12.82 44.66
CA GLU A 249 15.03 -14.14 45.28
C GLU A 249 15.23 -14.03 46.79
N GLU A 250 16.02 -13.05 47.25
CA GLU A 250 16.27 -12.79 48.68
C GLU A 250 15.02 -12.27 49.41
N GLY A 251 14.16 -11.48 48.75
CA GLY A 251 12.90 -10.98 49.32
C GLY A 251 11.76 -12.01 49.35
N LEU A 252 11.72 -12.92 48.38
CA LEU A 252 10.68 -13.97 48.26
C LEU A 252 11.04 -15.25 49.00
N GLY A 253 12.33 -15.43 49.34
CA GLY A 253 12.86 -16.61 49.99
C GLY A 253 14.03 -16.28 50.92
N ASN A 254 13.88 -15.31 51.82
CA ASN A 254 14.78 -15.26 52.97
C ASN A 254 14.43 -16.43 53.90
N GLY A 255 15.43 -17.14 54.44
CA GLY A 255 15.35 -18.46 55.10
C GLY A 255 14.47 -18.60 56.35
N SER A 256 13.55 -17.66 56.60
CA SER A 256 12.49 -17.73 57.61
C SER A 256 11.07 -17.78 57.03
N ILE A 257 10.89 -17.58 55.71
CA ILE A 257 9.58 -17.69 55.03
C ILE A 257 9.72 -18.70 53.88
N PRO A 258 9.00 -19.84 53.92
CA PRO A 258 9.10 -20.83 52.86
C PRO A 258 8.58 -20.27 51.54
N MET A 259 9.30 -20.54 50.46
CA MET A 259 8.94 -20.13 49.11
C MET A 259 7.60 -20.75 48.72
N THR A 260 6.56 -19.92 48.62
CA THR A 260 5.22 -20.36 48.24
C THR A 260 5.13 -20.54 46.72
N ALA A 261 4.22 -21.39 46.26
CA ALA A 261 3.99 -21.62 44.82
C ALA A 261 3.64 -20.33 44.08
N GLU A 262 2.98 -19.38 44.75
CA GLU A 262 2.62 -18.09 44.19
C GLU A 262 3.86 -17.18 44.02
N ASN A 263 4.78 -17.19 44.99
CA ASN A 263 6.03 -16.45 44.93
C ASN A 263 6.96 -16.99 43.83
N GLN A 264 6.97 -18.30 43.63
CA GLN A 264 7.70 -18.94 42.55
C GLN A 264 7.13 -18.57 41.17
N LYS A 265 5.80 -18.49 41.03
CA LYS A 265 5.14 -18.04 39.80
C LYS A 265 5.48 -16.58 39.47
N LYS A 266 5.56 -15.70 40.48
CA LYS A 266 5.96 -14.29 40.32
C LYS A 266 7.42 -14.18 39.86
N LEU A 267 8.31 -15.00 40.42
CA LEU A 267 9.72 -15.04 40.03
C LEU A 267 9.90 -15.56 38.59
N GLU A 268 9.17 -16.59 38.19
CA GLU A 268 9.22 -17.13 36.82
C GLU A 268 8.62 -16.18 35.79
N ALA A 269 7.61 -15.39 36.16
CA ALA A 269 7.07 -14.34 35.30
C ALA A 269 8.10 -13.22 35.06
N PHE A 270 8.83 -12.84 36.11
CA PHE A 270 9.90 -11.85 36.02
C PHE A 270 11.06 -12.29 35.12
N TYR A 271 11.54 -13.54 35.26
CA TYR A 271 12.60 -14.05 34.37
C TYR A 271 12.14 -14.17 32.91
N ARG A 272 10.85 -14.48 32.68
CA ARG A 272 10.27 -14.48 31.34
C ARG A 272 10.18 -13.09 30.72
N SER A 273 9.82 -12.06 31.48
CA SER A 273 9.78 -10.68 30.97
C SER A 273 11.17 -10.13 30.64
N GLU A 274 12.20 -10.60 31.33
CA GLU A 274 13.60 -10.27 31.07
C GLU A 274 14.22 -11.12 29.93
N GLY A 275 13.45 -12.01 29.29
CA GLY A 275 13.91 -12.83 28.16
C GLY A 275 14.79 -14.03 28.55
N PHE A 276 15.00 -14.28 29.84
CA PHE A 276 15.68 -15.48 30.32
C PHE A 276 14.72 -16.67 30.31
N ARG A 277 14.95 -17.60 29.37
CA ARG A 277 14.31 -18.93 29.43
C ARG A 277 15.15 -19.84 30.32
N ARG A 278 14.58 -20.35 31.41
CA ARG A 278 15.05 -21.59 32.02
C ARG A 278 14.33 -22.76 31.37
#